data_AF-A0A0V8HXL0-F1
#
_entry.id   AF-A0A0V8HXL0-F1
#
_cell.length_a   1.000
_cell.length_b   1.000
_cell.length_c   1.000
_cell.angle_alpha   90.00
_cell.angle_beta   90.00
_cell.angle_gamma   90.00
#
_symmetry.space_group_name_H-M   'P 1'
#
loop_
_entity.id
_entity.type
_entity.pdbx_description
1 polymer ?
#
loop_
_entity_poly.entity_id
_entity_poly.type
_entity_poly.pdbx_seq_one_letter_code
_entity_poly.pdbx_strand_id
1 'polypeptide(L)'
;MLKKVAASTAALALLTVSLASCSSGKLSTQETCNFINGQVAEKNLEQKADDVSEQVFAGDTKEYAKIMHEFEAILTEAASRSKDKKLVAALNEASTQNHEVAELMAQGTSENVTEISEKIAALETDEASEATAYLDESCPDMASFS
;
A
#
# COMPACT_ATOMS: atom_id res chain seq x y z
N MET A 1 9.18 -43.05 37.68
CA MET A 1 8.79 -41.84 36.93
C MET A 1 10.11 -41.14 36.57
N LEU A 2 10.75 -41.34 35.40
CA LEU A 2 10.41 -40.82 34.06
C LEU A 2 9.80 -39.40 34.19
N LYS A 3 10.42 -38.30 33.75
CA LYS A 3 11.30 -38.08 32.59
C LYS A 3 12.33 -36.97 32.85
N LYS A 4 13.52 -37.16 32.28
CA LYS A 4 14.50 -36.12 31.95
C LYS A 4 13.86 -35.14 30.94
N VAL A 5 14.03 -33.85 31.13
CA VAL A 5 13.88 -32.86 30.05
C VAL A 5 15.24 -32.19 29.89
N ALA A 6 16.05 -32.78 29.01
CA ALA A 6 17.01 -32.02 28.25
C ALA A 6 16.23 -31.36 27.12
N ALA A 7 16.17 -30.04 27.10
CA ALA A 7 15.73 -29.28 25.94
C ALA A 7 16.84 -28.28 25.64
N SER A 8 17.61 -28.63 24.62
CA SER A 8 18.60 -27.82 23.95
C SER A 8 18.01 -26.44 23.64
N THR A 9 18.50 -25.38 24.28
CA THR A 9 18.41 -24.04 23.71
C THR A 9 19.42 -23.97 22.57
N ALA A 10 19.00 -24.50 21.42
CA ALA A 10 19.65 -24.26 20.15
C ALA A 10 19.55 -22.76 19.83
N ALA A 11 20.72 -22.19 19.59
CA ALA A 11 21.02 -20.92 18.95
C ALA A 11 19.84 -20.20 18.27
N LEU A 12 19.48 -19.03 18.81
CA LEU A 12 19.19 -17.90 17.95
C LEU A 12 20.46 -17.06 17.89
N ALA A 13 21.33 -17.42 16.96
CA ALA A 13 22.29 -16.48 16.41
C ALA A 13 21.45 -15.30 15.92
N LEU A 14 21.44 -14.21 16.70
CA LEU A 14 21.04 -12.90 16.21
C LEU A 14 21.89 -12.67 14.97
N LEU A 15 21.26 -12.81 13.80
CA LEU A 15 21.83 -12.40 12.55
C LEU A 15 22.30 -10.96 12.76
N THR A 16 23.61 -10.81 12.78
CA THR A 16 24.29 -9.54 12.61
C THR A 16 23.85 -9.00 11.26
N VAL A 17 22.71 -8.29 11.23
CA VAL A 17 22.48 -7.31 10.18
C VAL A 17 23.51 -6.24 10.47
N SER A 18 24.61 -6.37 9.75
CA SER A 18 25.63 -5.36 9.58
C SER A 18 24.96 -4.04 9.24
N LEU A 19 24.69 -3.22 10.26
CA LEU A 19 24.44 -1.78 10.15
C LEU A 19 25.75 -1.08 9.78
N ALA A 20 26.32 -1.51 8.66
CA ALA A 20 27.47 -0.92 8.01
C ALA A 20 27.09 -0.69 6.55
N SER A 21 26.19 0.27 6.31
CA SER A 21 26.56 1.38 5.44
C SER A 21 25.62 2.55 5.73
N CYS A 22 26.19 3.68 6.15
CA CYS A 22 25.63 5.00 5.86
C CYS A 22 25.70 5.21 4.35
N SER A 23 24.89 4.48 3.59
CA SER A 23 24.57 4.86 2.23
C SER A 23 23.40 5.82 2.34
N SER A 24 23.60 7.07 1.94
CA SER A 24 22.53 8.01 1.58
C SER A 24 21.78 7.52 0.33
N GLY A 25 21.53 6.22 0.23
CA GLY A 25 21.22 5.49 -0.97
C GLY A 25 19.76 5.12 -0.99
N LYS A 26 19.10 5.53 -2.07
CA LYS A 26 17.77 5.09 -2.46
C LYS A 26 17.58 3.57 -2.28
N LEU A 27 16.37 3.19 -1.88
CA LEU A 27 15.92 1.82 -1.61
C LEU A 27 15.96 0.96 -2.88
N SER A 28 16.29 -0.32 -2.74
CA SER A 28 16.02 -1.34 -3.77
C SER A 28 14.52 -1.61 -3.95
N THR A 29 14.17 -2.38 -4.98
CA THR A 29 12.79 -2.82 -5.24
C THR A 29 12.17 -3.46 -4.01
N GLN A 30 12.82 -4.49 -3.44
CA GLN A 30 12.33 -5.17 -2.23
C GLN A 30 12.24 -4.24 -1.01
N GLU A 31 13.24 -3.39 -0.78
CA GLU A 31 13.21 -2.44 0.33
C GLU A 31 12.10 -1.39 0.16
N THR A 32 11.75 -1.04 -1.08
CA THR A 32 10.63 -0.14 -1.40
C THR A 32 9.29 -0.81 -1.13
N CYS A 33 9.09 -2.06 -1.59
CA CYS A 33 7.86 -2.81 -1.29
C CYS A 33 7.69 -3.00 0.23
N ASN A 34 8.77 -3.36 0.94
CA ASN A 34 8.74 -3.50 2.40
C ASN A 34 8.43 -2.17 3.10
N PHE A 35 8.94 -1.06 2.57
CA PHE A 35 8.64 0.28 3.09
C PHE A 35 7.15 0.60 2.97
N ILE A 36 6.54 0.34 1.81
CA ILE A 36 5.10 0.57 1.60
C ILE A 36 4.29 -0.22 2.63
N ASN A 37 4.54 -1.52 2.76
CA ASN A 37 3.83 -2.37 3.73
C ASN A 37 4.04 -1.91 5.18
N GLY A 38 5.26 -1.48 5.51
CA GLY A 38 5.56 -0.91 6.82
C GLY A 38 4.73 0.35 7.11
N GLN A 39 4.59 1.25 6.14
CA GLN A 39 3.80 2.47 6.31
C GLN A 39 2.30 2.19 6.38
N VAL A 40 1.81 1.24 5.58
CA VAL A 40 0.40 0.79 5.63
C VAL A 40 0.06 0.27 7.03
N ALA A 41 0.93 -0.59 7.58
CA ALA A 41 0.77 -1.13 8.93
C ALA A 41 0.91 -0.04 10.00
N GLU A 42 1.93 0.83 9.92
CA GLU A 42 2.15 1.90 10.90
C GLU A 42 0.96 2.87 10.99
N LYS A 43 0.33 3.17 9.84
CA LYS A 43 -0.86 4.03 9.78
C LYS A 43 -2.18 3.29 9.99
N ASN A 44 -2.14 1.96 10.16
CA ASN A 44 -3.30 1.08 10.28
C ASN A 44 -4.32 1.29 9.14
N LEU A 45 -3.86 1.44 7.90
CA LEU A 45 -4.77 1.78 6.79
C LEU A 45 -5.80 0.66 6.52
N GLU A 46 -5.42 -0.61 6.70
CA GLU A 46 -6.34 -1.76 6.56
C GLU A 46 -7.49 -1.67 7.58
N GLN A 47 -7.17 -1.46 8.85
CA GLN A 47 -8.19 -1.32 9.89
C GLN A 47 -9.07 -0.09 9.66
N LYS A 48 -8.50 1.05 9.23
CA LYS A 48 -9.29 2.24 8.89
C LYS A 48 -10.26 1.97 7.75
N ALA A 49 -9.84 1.20 6.74
CA ALA A 49 -10.68 0.84 5.61
C ALA A 49 -11.85 -0.05 6.08
N ASP A 50 -11.55 -1.05 6.91
CA ASP A 50 -12.55 -1.91 7.53
C ASP A 50 -13.56 -1.12 8.38
N ASP A 51 -13.08 -0.17 9.20
CA ASP A 51 -13.90 0.65 10.10
C ASP A 51 -14.89 1.56 9.34
N VAL A 52 -14.60 1.92 8.09
CA VAL A 52 -15.45 2.79 7.26
C VAL A 52 -16.22 2.02 6.18
N SER A 53 -16.03 0.71 6.08
CA SER A 53 -16.66 -0.13 5.04
C SER A 53 -18.19 -0.02 5.01
N GLU A 54 -18.86 0.02 6.17
CA GLU A 54 -20.31 0.22 6.24
C GLU A 54 -20.78 1.56 5.65
N GLN A 55 -19.97 2.62 5.78
CA GLN A 55 -20.26 3.93 5.20
C GLN A 55 -20.13 3.88 3.68
N VAL A 56 -19.09 3.21 3.18
CA VAL A 56 -18.90 2.96 1.75
C VAL A 56 -20.10 2.18 1.17
N PHE A 57 -20.58 1.14 1.85
CA PHE A 57 -21.78 0.41 1.45
C PHE A 57 -23.06 1.25 1.48
N ALA A 58 -23.14 2.24 2.38
CA ALA A 58 -24.21 3.22 2.40
C ALA A 58 -24.05 4.33 1.33
N GLY A 59 -22.94 4.33 0.59
CA GLY A 59 -22.61 5.32 -0.44
C GLY A 59 -21.90 6.57 0.09
N ASP A 60 -21.61 6.66 1.39
CA ASP A 60 -20.78 7.72 1.97
C ASP A 60 -19.30 7.32 1.89
N THR A 61 -18.61 7.81 0.86
CA THR A 61 -17.25 7.37 0.53
C THR A 61 -16.18 8.37 0.96
N LYS A 62 -16.56 9.44 1.67
CA LYS A 62 -15.67 10.54 2.02
C LYS A 62 -14.56 10.14 2.99
N GLU A 63 -14.87 9.32 3.99
CA GLU A 63 -13.85 8.85 4.93
C GLU A 63 -12.89 7.86 4.24
N TYR A 64 -13.39 7.04 3.32
CA TYR A 64 -12.56 6.15 2.52
C TYR A 64 -11.61 6.93 1.58
N ALA A 65 -12.07 8.03 0.99
CA ALA A 65 -11.23 8.92 0.19
C ALA A 65 -10.00 9.43 0.96
N LYS A 66 -10.14 9.73 2.26
CA LYS A 66 -8.99 10.14 3.11
C LYS A 66 -7.96 9.04 3.26
N ILE A 67 -8.41 7.78 3.37
CA ILE A 67 -7.53 6.61 3.45
C ILE A 67 -6.76 6.45 2.13
N MET A 68 -7.45 6.64 0.99
CA MET A 68 -6.81 6.63 -0.32
C MET A 68 -5.76 7.74 -0.48
N HIS A 69 -6.01 8.95 0.02
CA HIS A 69 -4.98 10.00 0.06
C HIS A 69 -3.81 9.67 0.98
N GLU A 70 -4.05 9.00 2.12
CA GLU A 70 -2.95 8.51 2.96
C GLU A 70 -2.11 7.46 2.22
N PHE A 71 -2.74 6.59 1.43
CA PHE A 71 -2.04 5.59 0.62
C PHE A 71 -1.30 6.21 -0.57
N GLU A 72 -1.91 7.13 -1.30
CA GLU A 72 -1.29 7.97 -2.33
C GLU A 72 0.02 8.59 -1.82
N ALA A 73 -0.01 9.19 -0.64
CA ALA A 73 1.18 9.79 -0.04
C ALA A 73 2.28 8.76 0.25
N ILE A 74 1.93 7.54 0.66
CA ILE A 74 2.90 6.43 0.83
C ILE A 74 3.53 6.07 -0.51
N LEU A 75 2.74 5.93 -1.58
CA LEU A 75 3.24 5.57 -2.91
C LEU A 75 4.19 6.63 -3.44
N THR A 76 3.82 7.91 -3.32
CA THR A 76 4.67 9.05 -3.69
C THR A 76 5.98 9.06 -2.90
N GLU A 77 5.93 8.81 -1.58
CA GLU A 77 7.14 8.76 -0.77
C GLU A 77 8.04 7.58 -1.19
N ALA A 78 7.45 6.40 -1.38
CA ALA A 78 8.16 5.20 -1.82
C ALA A 78 8.85 5.41 -3.18
N ALA A 79 8.17 6.05 -4.12
CA ALA A 79 8.74 6.42 -5.42
C ALA A 79 9.93 7.37 -5.26
N SER A 80 9.83 8.39 -4.41
CA SER A 80 10.93 9.34 -4.17
C SER A 80 12.19 8.65 -3.60
N ARG A 81 11.99 7.59 -2.81
CA ARG A 81 13.02 6.84 -2.10
C ARG A 81 13.58 5.67 -2.90
N SER A 82 12.89 5.19 -3.93
CA SER A 82 13.33 4.06 -4.74
C SER A 82 14.42 4.43 -5.75
N LYS A 83 15.33 3.48 -6.02
CA LYS A 83 16.32 3.54 -7.11
C LYS A 83 15.89 2.78 -8.36
N ASP A 84 14.85 1.95 -8.27
CA ASP A 84 14.32 1.21 -9.39
C ASP A 84 13.41 2.12 -10.23
N LYS A 85 13.90 2.55 -11.39
CA LYS A 85 13.19 3.51 -12.24
C LYS A 85 11.85 3.00 -12.75
N LYS A 86 11.71 1.69 -12.96
CA LYS A 86 10.43 1.11 -13.41
C LYS A 86 9.42 1.10 -12.27
N LEU A 87 9.86 0.68 -11.08
CA LEU A 87 9.03 0.77 -9.88
C LEU A 87 8.66 2.22 -9.55
N VAL A 88 9.56 3.18 -9.70
CA VAL A 88 9.24 4.61 -9.52
C VAL A 88 8.14 5.06 -10.49
N ALA A 89 8.20 4.67 -11.76
CA ALA A 89 7.18 5.03 -12.73
C ALA A 89 5.82 4.40 -12.36
N ALA A 90 5.80 3.10 -12.03
CA ALA A 90 4.57 2.42 -11.65
C ALA A 90 3.96 2.97 -10.34
N LEU A 91 4.77 3.28 -9.34
CA LEU A 91 4.30 3.89 -8.09
C LEU A 91 3.73 5.29 -8.30
N ASN A 92 4.33 6.11 -9.17
CA ASN A 92 3.79 7.43 -9.49
C ASN A 92 2.47 7.35 -10.26
N GLU A 93 2.34 6.39 -11.17
CA GLU A 93 1.09 6.14 -11.90
C GLU A 93 -0.01 5.68 -10.94
N ALA A 94 0.27 4.68 -10.11
CA ALA A 94 -0.66 4.21 -9.09
C ALA A 94 -1.05 5.31 -8.10
N SER A 95 -0.09 6.18 -7.72
CA SER A 95 -0.37 7.35 -6.89
C SER A 95 -1.32 8.33 -7.59
N THR A 96 -1.12 8.57 -8.88
CA THR A 96 -1.98 9.48 -9.67
C THR A 96 -3.39 8.93 -9.77
N GLN A 97 -3.53 7.63 -10.06
CA GLN A 97 -4.83 6.97 -10.08
C GLN A 97 -5.52 7.00 -8.71
N ASN A 98 -4.80 6.70 -7.62
CA ASN A 98 -5.35 6.78 -6.27
C ASN A 98 -5.83 8.19 -5.93
N HIS A 99 -5.10 9.21 -6.35
CA HIS A 99 -5.50 10.61 -6.17
C HIS A 99 -6.82 10.90 -6.91
N GLU A 100 -6.93 10.56 -8.19
CA GLU A 100 -8.14 10.81 -8.99
C GLU A 100 -9.37 10.08 -8.45
N VAL A 101 -9.21 8.82 -8.04
CA VAL A 101 -10.29 8.04 -7.40
C VAL A 101 -10.68 8.65 -6.06
N ALA A 102 -9.70 9.05 -5.23
CA ALA A 102 -9.96 9.68 -3.94
C ALA A 102 -10.74 11.00 -4.10
N GLU A 103 -10.40 11.85 -5.08
CA GLU A 103 -11.10 13.11 -5.35
C GLU A 103 -12.57 12.88 -5.78
N LEU A 104 -12.84 11.80 -6.51
CA LEU A 104 -14.22 11.40 -6.83
C LEU A 104 -14.96 10.84 -5.60
N MET A 105 -14.30 9.98 -4.81
CA MET A 105 -14.89 9.43 -3.58
C MET A 105 -15.12 10.51 -2.51
N ALA A 106 -14.32 11.57 -2.47
CA ALA A 106 -14.54 12.70 -1.56
C ALA A 106 -15.88 13.42 -1.82
N GLN A 107 -16.47 13.23 -3.00
CA GLN A 107 -17.76 13.77 -3.41
C GLN A 107 -18.91 12.75 -3.25
N GLY A 108 -18.62 11.51 -2.90
CA GLY A 108 -19.60 10.43 -2.85
C GLY A 108 -20.47 10.48 -1.62
N THR A 109 -21.76 10.35 -1.87
CA THR A 109 -22.86 10.29 -0.92
C THR A 109 -23.85 9.23 -1.38
N SER A 110 -24.76 8.81 -0.49
CA SER A 110 -25.83 7.88 -0.84
C SER A 110 -26.69 8.32 -2.04
N GLU A 111 -26.77 9.62 -2.32
CA GLU A 111 -27.60 10.19 -3.39
C GLU A 111 -26.92 10.14 -4.77
N ASN A 112 -25.59 10.14 -4.84
CA ASN A 112 -24.83 10.23 -6.09
C ASN A 112 -23.82 9.08 -6.29
N VAL A 113 -23.84 8.05 -5.43
CA VAL A 113 -22.90 6.91 -5.48
C VAL A 113 -22.83 6.26 -6.86
N THR A 114 -23.96 6.12 -7.57
CA THR A 114 -23.97 5.54 -8.93
C THR A 114 -23.17 6.39 -9.92
N GLU A 115 -23.36 7.72 -9.91
CA GLU A 115 -22.62 8.64 -10.78
C GLU A 115 -21.12 8.63 -10.44
N ILE A 116 -20.78 8.59 -9.16
CA ILE A 116 -19.37 8.51 -8.72
C ILE A 116 -18.74 7.20 -9.17
N SER A 117 -19.41 6.06 -9.02
CA SER A 117 -18.92 4.76 -9.49
C SER A 117 -18.71 4.73 -11.00
N GLU A 118 -19.60 5.34 -11.79
CA GLU A 118 -19.42 5.46 -13.25
C GLU A 118 -18.19 6.30 -13.61
N LYS A 119 -17.95 7.40 -12.90
CA LYS A 119 -16.75 8.23 -13.11
C LYS A 119 -15.47 7.49 -12.73
N ILE A 120 -15.48 6.74 -11.63
CA ILE A 120 -14.33 5.93 -11.20
C ILE A 120 -14.03 4.85 -12.25
N ALA A 121 -15.05 4.13 -12.73
CA ALA A 121 -14.87 3.13 -13.77
C ALA A 121 -14.30 3.72 -15.08
N ALA A 122 -14.61 4.98 -15.38
CA ALA A 122 -14.04 5.68 -16.54
C ALA A 122 -12.55 6.05 -16.40
N LEU A 123 -11.98 5.95 -15.19
CA LEU A 123 -10.54 6.15 -14.94
C LEU A 123 -9.71 4.88 -15.17
N GLU A 124 -10.34 3.73 -15.45
CA GLU A 124 -9.62 2.50 -15.80
C GLU A 124 -9.01 2.63 -17.20
N THR A 125 -7.73 3.03 -17.25
CA THR A 125 -6.94 3.13 -18.48
C THR A 125 -6.00 1.93 -18.65
N ASP A 126 -5.52 1.70 -19.88
CA ASP A 126 -4.51 0.68 -20.16
C ASP A 126 -3.22 0.95 -19.37
N GLU A 127 -2.82 2.22 -19.23
CA GLU A 127 -1.63 2.62 -18.47
C GLU A 127 -1.74 2.30 -16.98
N ALA A 128 -2.91 2.53 -16.38
CA ALA A 128 -3.16 2.18 -14.98
C ALA A 128 -3.17 0.66 -14.75
N SER A 129 -3.71 -0.09 -15.71
CA SER A 129 -3.70 -1.56 -15.71
C SER A 129 -2.26 -2.10 -15.80
N GLU A 130 -1.43 -1.54 -16.68
CA GLU A 130 -0.01 -1.91 -16.81
C GLU A 130 0.80 -1.59 -15.55
N ALA A 131 0.57 -0.41 -14.95
CA ALA A 131 1.23 -0.02 -13.70
C ALA A 131 0.85 -0.97 -12.56
N THR A 132 -0.43 -1.32 -12.44
CA THR A 132 -0.93 -2.28 -11.44
C THR A 132 -0.32 -3.66 -11.65
N ALA A 133 -0.33 -4.18 -12.88
CA ALA A 133 0.28 -5.47 -13.20
C ALA A 133 1.77 -5.53 -12.86
N TYR A 134 2.51 -4.43 -13.09
CA TYR A 134 3.91 -4.35 -12.73
C TYR A 134 4.13 -4.30 -11.21
N LEU A 135 3.27 -3.59 -10.47
CA LEU A 135 3.30 -3.56 -9.01
C LEU A 135 3.00 -4.94 -8.42
N ASP A 136 2.03 -5.68 -8.98
CA ASP A 136 1.71 -7.05 -8.57
C ASP A 136 2.90 -8.01 -8.82
N GLU A 137 3.60 -7.88 -9.95
CA GLU A 137 4.78 -8.68 -10.24
C GLU A 137 5.96 -8.32 -9.31
N SER A 138 6.19 -7.04 -9.09
CA SER A 138 7.38 -6.52 -8.40
C SER A 138 7.24 -6.50 -6.87
N CYS A 139 6.01 -6.33 -6.39
CA CYS A 139 5.62 -6.26 -4.99
C CYS A 139 4.39 -7.17 -4.74
N PRO A 140 4.51 -8.50 -4.90
CA PRO A 140 3.37 -9.42 -4.81
C PRO A 140 2.70 -9.48 -3.43
N ASP A 141 3.43 -9.08 -2.39
CA ASP A 141 2.93 -9.00 -1.01
C ASP A 141 2.57 -7.55 -0.63
N MET A 142 2.40 -6.65 -1.61
CA MET A 142 2.01 -5.27 -1.32
C MET A 142 0.61 -5.26 -0.71
N ALA A 143 0.46 -4.59 0.42
CA ALA A 143 -0.83 -4.44 1.06
C ALA A 143 -1.81 -3.76 0.09
N SER A 144 -2.99 -4.37 -0.05
CA SER A 144 -4.09 -3.85 -0.84
C SER A 144 -5.32 -3.72 0.05
N PHE A 145 -6.16 -2.74 -0.26
CA PHE A 145 -7.41 -2.48 0.43
C PHE A 145 -8.53 -2.74 -0.57
N SER A 146 -9.35 -3.76 -0.32
CA SER A 146 -10.48 -4.17 -1.15
C SER A 146 -11.81 -3.87 -0.47
#